data_AF-J9FU47-F1
#
_entry.id   AF-J9FU47-F1
#
_cell.length_a   1.000
_cell.length_b   1.000
_cell.length_c   1.000
_cell.angle_alpha   90.00
_cell.angle_beta   90.00
_cell.angle_gamma   90.00
#
_symmetry.space_group_name_H-M   'P 1'
#
loop_
_entity.id
_entity.type
_entity.pdbx_description
1 polymer ?
#
loop_
_entity_poly.entity_id
_entity_poly.type
_entity_poly.pdbx_seq_one_letter_code
_entity_poly.pdbx_strand_id
1 'polypeptide(L)'
;IKGRNLVDGLPKNMMLHPEEVREALADSIMSVLDAIRTTLERTPPELSADIIDHGITLTGGGAMLRGLDQLISKETGMPVQVAENPLDCVAAGTGKLLENLNSMKELLSDDDSKY
;
A
#
# COMPACT_ATOMS: atom_id res chain seq x y z
N ILE A 1 -26.31 1.22 5.21
CA ILE A 1 -26.16 1.67 3.81
C ILE A 1 -27.52 1.66 3.12
N LYS A 2 -27.81 2.63 2.23
CA LYS A 2 -29.01 2.64 1.39
C LYS A 2 -28.64 2.18 -0.02
N GLY A 3 -29.42 1.31 -0.62
CA GLY A 3 -29.16 0.80 -1.97
C GLY A 3 -30.43 0.28 -2.64
N ARG A 4 -30.30 -0.16 -3.88
CA ARG A 4 -31.39 -0.80 -4.63
C ARG A 4 -31.37 -2.31 -4.35
N ASN A 5 -32.50 -2.86 -3.90
CA ASN A 5 -32.63 -4.31 -3.83
C ASN A 5 -32.84 -4.86 -5.25
N LEU A 6 -32.03 -5.83 -5.67
CA LEU A 6 -32.05 -6.38 -7.03
C LEU A 6 -33.23 -7.32 -7.30
N VAL A 7 -33.90 -7.83 -6.26
CA VAL A 7 -35.05 -8.76 -6.38
C VAL A 7 -36.33 -8.00 -6.72
N ASP A 8 -36.64 -6.95 -5.96
CA ASP A 8 -37.88 -6.17 -6.13
C ASP A 8 -37.66 -4.78 -6.74
N GLY A 9 -36.40 -4.37 -6.93
CA GLY A 9 -36.03 -3.10 -7.55
C GLY A 9 -36.21 -1.88 -6.65
N LEU A 10 -36.67 -2.04 -5.41
CA LEU A 10 -37.00 -0.94 -4.51
C LEU A 10 -35.81 -0.53 -3.63
N PRO A 11 -35.75 0.74 -3.18
CA PRO A 11 -34.75 1.17 -2.21
C PRO A 11 -34.89 0.40 -0.89
N LYS A 12 -33.79 -0.18 -0.41
CA LYS A 12 -33.71 -0.80 0.91
C LYS A 12 -32.51 -0.29 1.70
N ASN A 13 -32.67 -0.35 3.01
CA ASN A 13 -31.60 -0.09 3.96
C ASN A 13 -31.08 -1.42 4.49
N MET A 14 -29.75 -1.56 4.56
CA MET A 14 -29.08 -2.71 5.15
C MET A 14 -28.08 -2.22 6.19
N MET A 15 -27.99 -2.94 7.30
CA MET A 15 -26.92 -2.77 8.29
C MET A 15 -25.73 -3.62 7.84
N LEU A 16 -24.53 -3.02 7.85
CA LEU A 16 -23.28 -3.75 7.62
C LEU A 16 -22.46 -3.75 8.89
N HIS A 17 -21.84 -4.88 9.15
CA HIS A 17 -20.90 -5.08 10.25
C HIS A 17 -19.44 -5.06 9.74
N PRO A 18 -18.48 -4.64 10.58
CA PRO A 18 -17.06 -4.62 10.21
C PRO A 18 -16.52 -5.98 9.73
N GLU A 19 -17.07 -7.08 10.22
CA GLU A 19 -16.71 -8.45 9.85
C GLU A 19 -16.98 -8.72 8.38
N GLU A 20 -18.15 -8.29 7.88
CA GLU A 20 -18.55 -8.45 6.48
C GLU A 20 -17.65 -7.64 5.54
N VAL A 21 -17.27 -6.43 5.96
CA VAL A 21 -16.34 -5.58 5.19
C VAL A 21 -14.95 -6.21 5.14
N ARG A 22 -14.47 -6.76 6.27
CA ARG A 22 -13.18 -7.44 6.33
C ARG A 22 -13.15 -8.70 5.47
N GLU A 23 -14.22 -9.50 5.49
CA GLU A 23 -14.37 -10.66 4.61
C GLU A 23 -14.37 -10.25 3.14
N ALA A 24 -15.14 -9.23 2.77
CA ALA A 24 -15.21 -8.73 1.40
C ALA A 24 -13.87 -8.18 0.87
N LEU A 25 -12.98 -7.72 1.76
CA LEU A 25 -11.66 -7.21 1.40
C LEU A 25 -10.56 -8.28 1.42
N ALA A 26 -10.82 -9.48 1.95
CA ALA A 26 -9.79 -10.47 2.27
C ALA A 26 -8.89 -10.81 1.07
N ASP A 27 -9.48 -11.14 -0.08
CA ASP A 27 -8.73 -11.53 -1.29
C ASP A 27 -7.84 -10.41 -1.83
N SER A 28 -8.33 -9.16 -1.75
CA SER A 28 -7.56 -7.98 -2.17
C SER A 28 -6.37 -7.74 -1.25
N ILE A 29 -6.56 -7.91 0.06
CA ILE A 29 -5.49 -7.74 1.05
C ILE A 29 -4.48 -8.89 0.95
N MET A 30 -4.91 -10.12 0.70
CA MET A 30 -4.02 -11.24 0.44
C MET A 30 -3.13 -10.97 -0.79
N SER A 31 -3.68 -10.41 -1.85
CA SER A 31 -2.90 -10.05 -3.05
C SER A 31 -1.81 -9.02 -2.74
N VAL A 32 -2.09 -8.05 -1.85
CA VAL A 32 -1.10 -7.08 -1.37
C VAL A 32 -0.01 -7.76 -0.55
N LEU A 33 -0.38 -8.68 0.36
CA LEU A 33 0.57 -9.42 1.18
C LEU A 33 1.50 -10.32 0.34
N ASP A 34 0.96 -11.01 -0.65
CA ASP A 34 1.76 -11.85 -1.55
C ASP A 34 2.75 -11.02 -2.38
N ALA A 35 2.34 -9.83 -2.84
CA ALA A 35 3.24 -8.91 -3.52
C ALA A 35 4.38 -8.42 -2.61
N ILE A 36 4.08 -8.13 -1.34
CA ILE A 36 5.10 -7.76 -0.34
C ILE A 36 6.07 -8.92 -0.13
N ARG A 37 5.57 -10.14 0.10
CA ARG A 37 6.41 -11.32 0.32
C ARG A 37 7.30 -11.62 -0.88
N THR A 38 6.73 -11.62 -2.08
CA THR A 38 7.47 -11.87 -3.33
C THR A 38 8.58 -10.84 -3.54
N THR A 39 8.32 -9.58 -3.17
CA THR A 39 9.34 -8.52 -3.24
C THR A 39 10.48 -8.77 -2.26
N LEU A 40 10.17 -9.14 -1.02
CA LEU A 40 11.18 -9.46 0.00
C LEU A 40 12.01 -10.69 -0.39
N GLU A 41 11.38 -11.74 -0.92
CA GLU A 41 12.08 -12.96 -1.38
C GLU A 41 13.05 -12.70 -2.55
N ARG A 42 12.74 -11.71 -3.39
CA ARG A 42 13.58 -11.32 -4.53
C ARG A 42 14.60 -10.24 -4.17
N THR A 43 14.57 -9.72 -2.95
CA THR A 43 15.50 -8.67 -2.51
C THR A 43 16.88 -9.27 -2.27
N PRO A 44 17.95 -8.70 -2.85
CA PRO A 44 19.31 -9.17 -2.61
C PRO A 44 19.67 -9.16 -1.11
N PRO A 45 20.50 -10.09 -0.64
CA PRO A 45 20.91 -10.15 0.77
C PRO A 45 21.53 -8.84 1.27
N GLU A 46 22.25 -8.13 0.40
CA GLU A 46 22.92 -6.86 0.72
C GLU A 46 21.94 -5.75 1.14
N LEU A 47 20.69 -5.81 0.68
CA LEU A 47 19.63 -4.85 1.02
C LEU A 47 18.67 -5.38 2.10
N SER A 48 18.67 -6.70 2.32
CA SER A 48 17.73 -7.34 3.24
C SER A 48 18.00 -6.95 4.71
N ALA A 49 19.27 -6.76 5.07
CA ALA A 49 19.64 -6.32 6.42
C ALA A 49 19.07 -4.93 6.74
N ASP A 50 19.19 -3.97 5.81
CA ASP A 50 18.66 -2.62 6.00
C ASP A 50 17.14 -2.60 6.14
N ILE A 51 16.43 -3.45 5.40
CA ILE A 51 14.97 -3.59 5.48
C ILE A 51 14.54 -4.21 6.82
N ILE A 52 15.29 -5.18 7.36
CA ILE A 52 15.00 -5.76 8.67
C ILE A 52 15.07 -4.69 9.76
N ASP A 53 16.05 -3.78 9.68
CA ASP A 53 16.27 -2.73 10.68
C ASP A 53 15.28 -1.56 10.54
N HIS A 54 15.02 -1.09 9.31
CA HIS A 54 14.18 0.10 9.07
C HIS A 54 12.71 -0.24 8.81
N GLY A 55 12.41 -1.49 8.45
CA GLY A 55 11.08 -1.98 8.20
C GLY A 55 10.45 -1.46 6.90
N ILE A 56 9.12 -1.54 6.86
CA ILE A 56 8.29 -1.16 5.71
C ILE A 56 7.54 0.14 6.04
N THR A 57 7.59 1.11 5.12
CA THR A 57 6.78 2.33 5.23
C THR A 57 5.62 2.27 4.24
N LEU A 58 4.39 2.31 4.76
CA LEU A 58 3.16 2.36 3.96
C LEU A 58 2.81 3.80 3.59
N THR A 59 2.34 3.97 2.36
CA THR A 59 1.91 5.26 1.81
C THR A 59 0.68 5.10 0.91
N GLY A 60 0.09 6.21 0.48
CA GLY A 60 -1.16 6.26 -0.28
C GLY A 60 -2.41 6.05 0.57
N GLY A 61 -3.58 6.18 -0.04
CA GLY A 61 -4.86 6.05 0.67
C GLY A 61 -5.13 4.65 1.22
N GLY A 62 -4.58 3.61 0.57
CA GLY A 62 -4.69 2.22 1.04
C GLY A 62 -4.02 1.99 2.40
N ALA A 63 -2.96 2.74 2.72
CA ALA A 63 -2.28 2.66 4.01
C ALA A 63 -3.16 3.05 5.19
N MET A 64 -4.25 3.79 4.95
CA MET A 64 -5.19 4.22 5.98
C MET A 64 -6.24 3.14 6.33
N LEU A 65 -6.20 1.98 5.67
CA LEU A 65 -7.05 0.86 6.05
C LEU A 65 -6.68 0.38 7.46
N ARG A 66 -7.65 0.41 8.36
CA ARG A 66 -7.44 0.13 9.79
C ARG A 66 -6.84 -1.27 9.99
N GLY A 67 -5.64 -1.31 10.58
CA GLY A 67 -4.95 -2.54 10.96
C GLY A 67 -4.19 -3.21 9.81
N LEU A 68 -4.07 -2.57 8.64
CA LEU A 68 -3.28 -3.09 7.54
C LEU A 68 -1.79 -3.15 7.88
N ASP A 69 -1.26 -2.11 8.51
CA ASP A 69 0.09 -2.03 9.07
C ASP A 69 0.39 -3.20 10.03
N GLN A 70 -0.53 -3.44 10.97
CA GLN A 70 -0.42 -4.52 11.95
C GLN A 70 -0.46 -5.90 11.29
N LEU A 71 -1.34 -6.08 10.30
CA LEU A 71 -1.42 -7.32 9.55
C LEU A 71 -0.13 -7.58 8.78
N ILE A 72 0.37 -6.60 8.04
CA ILE A 72 1.63 -6.74 7.28
C ILE A 72 2.77 -7.04 8.25
N SER A 73 2.88 -6.31 9.36
CA SER A 73 3.93 -6.54 10.36
C SER A 73 3.90 -7.96 10.92
N LYS A 74 2.71 -8.47 11.22
CA LYS A 74 2.52 -9.85 11.69
C LYS A 74 2.93 -10.88 10.64
N GLU A 75 2.56 -10.67 9.37
CA GLU A 75 2.80 -11.64 8.30
C GLU A 75 4.24 -11.62 7.76
N THR A 76 4.93 -10.48 7.84
CA THR A 76 6.32 -10.34 7.39
C THR A 76 7.34 -10.49 8.53
N GLY A 77 6.91 -10.30 9.79
CA GLY A 77 7.81 -10.23 10.94
C GLY A 77 8.64 -8.95 11.01
N MET A 78 8.36 -7.96 10.17
CA MET A 78 9.10 -6.70 10.09
C MET A 78 8.33 -5.55 10.75
N PRO A 79 9.02 -4.51 11.24
CA PRO A 79 8.38 -3.26 11.62
C PRO A 79 7.64 -2.66 10.42
N VAL A 80 6.42 -2.18 10.64
CA VAL A 80 5.64 -1.49 9.61
C VAL A 80 5.13 -0.18 10.18
N GLN A 81 5.31 0.91 9.44
CA GLN A 81 4.83 2.24 9.82
C GLN A 81 4.05 2.87 8.67
N VAL A 82 3.05 3.67 9.00
CA VAL A 82 2.34 4.50 8.02
C VAL A 82 3.04 5.86 7.96
N ALA A 83 3.29 6.36 6.75
CA ALA A 83 3.85 7.70 6.57
C ALA A 83 2.96 8.77 7.23
N GLU A 84 3.55 9.86 7.71
CA GLU A 84 2.84 10.93 8.42
C GLU A 84 1.69 11.54 7.57
N ASN A 85 1.97 11.81 6.29
CA ASN A 85 1.00 12.32 5.32
C ASN A 85 0.90 11.37 4.11
N PRO A 86 0.25 10.20 4.26
CA PRO A 86 0.35 9.12 3.28
C PRO A 86 -0.34 9.48 1.95
N LEU A 87 -1.35 10.34 1.97
CA LEU A 87 -2.03 10.82 0.75
C LEU A 87 -1.14 11.75 -0.08
N ASP A 88 -0.23 12.49 0.57
CA ASP A 88 0.55 13.54 -0.08
C ASP A 88 1.94 13.06 -0.49
N CYS A 89 2.39 11.90 -0.01
CA CYS A 89 3.75 11.41 -0.24
C CYS A 89 4.18 11.43 -1.71
N VAL A 90 3.30 11.06 -2.64
CA VAL A 90 3.60 11.08 -4.08
C VAL A 90 3.84 12.51 -4.56
N ALA A 91 2.87 13.41 -4.34
CA ALA A 91 2.96 14.80 -4.78
C ALA A 91 4.14 15.53 -4.11
N ALA A 92 4.34 15.33 -2.81
CA ALA A 92 5.45 15.90 -2.06
C ALA A 92 6.81 15.36 -2.52
N GLY A 93 6.91 14.06 -2.81
CA GLY A 93 8.12 13.45 -3.36
C GLY A 93 8.47 14.01 -4.74
N THR A 94 7.47 14.15 -5.62
CA THR A 94 7.64 14.80 -6.93
C THR A 94 8.07 16.26 -6.79
N GLY A 95 7.45 17.02 -5.89
CA GLY A 95 7.84 18.41 -5.62
C GLY A 95 9.30 18.54 -5.17
N LYS A 96 9.74 17.69 -4.23
CA LYS A 96 11.13 17.65 -3.77
C LYS A 96 12.12 17.33 -4.89
N LEU A 97 11.75 16.44 -5.82
CA LEU A 97 12.56 16.15 -7.00
C LEU A 97 12.70 17.39 -7.91
N LEU A 98 11.60 18.11 -8.14
CA LEU A 98 11.59 19.33 -8.94
C LEU A 98 12.46 20.46 -8.34
N GLU A 99 12.54 20.54 -7.02
CA GLU A 99 13.44 21.49 -6.33
C GLU A 99 14.93 21.11 -6.48
N ASN A 100 15.23 19.82 -6.70
CA ASN A 100 16.58 19.27 -6.75
C ASN A 100 16.96 18.68 -8.11
N LEU A 101 16.35 19.19 -9.20
CA LEU A 101 16.49 18.66 -10.56
C LEU A 101 17.92 18.45 -11.04
N ASN A 102 18.84 19.34 -10.63
CA ASN A 102 20.23 19.27 -11.05
C ASN A 102 21.00 18.12 -10.38
N SER A 103 20.60 17.72 -9.17
CA SER A 103 21.25 16.66 -8.39
C SER A 103 20.66 15.28 -8.67
N MET A 104 19.45 15.21 -9.22
CA MET A 104 18.67 13.97 -9.40
C MET A 104 18.28 13.73 -10.87
N LYS A 105 19.02 14.35 -11.80
CA LYS A 105 18.72 14.34 -13.24
C LYS A 105 18.70 12.94 -13.86
N GLU A 106 19.45 12.01 -13.28
CA GLU A 106 19.55 10.60 -13.68
C GLU A 106 18.26 9.81 -13.40
N LEU A 107 17.39 10.27 -12.50
CA LEU A 107 16.08 9.66 -12.23
C LEU A 107 15.00 10.05 -13.24
N LEU A 108 15.27 11.06 -14.08
CA LEU A 108 14.35 11.59 -15.09
C LEU A 108 14.68 11.14 -16.51
N SER A 109 15.77 10.40 -16.71
CA SER A 109 16.08 9.80 -18.00
C SER A 109 15.27 8.53 -18.19
N ASP A 110 14.52 8.47 -19.28
CA ASP A 110 13.83 7.26 -19.72
C ASP A 110 14.88 6.21 -20.09
N ASP A 111 15.07 5.22 -19.22
CA ASP A 111 15.79 4.00 -19.59
C ASP A 111 14.80 3.03 -20.23
N ASP A 112 14.24 3.44 -21.39
CA ASP A 112 13.40 2.63 -22.30
C ASP A 112 14.21 1.52 -23.00
N SER A 113 15.33 1.10 -22.42
CA SER A 113 16.30 0.20 -23.04
C SER A 113 16.57 -1.07 -22.23
N LYS A 114 15.51 -1.79 -21.80
CA LYS A 114 15.55 -3.25 -21.50
C LYS A 114 14.20 -3.79 -21.03
N TYR A 115 13.30 -4.03 -21.97
CA TYR A 115 12.43 -5.21 -21.97
C TYR A 115 12.28 -5.70 -23.40
#